data_AF-A0A2H1VXW7-F1
#
_entry.id   AF-A0A2H1VXW7-F1
#
_cell.length_a   1.000
_cell.length_b   1.000
_cell.length_c   1.000
_cell.angle_alpha   90.00
_cell.angle_beta   90.00
_cell.angle_gamma   90.00
#
_symmetry.space_group_name_H-M   'P 1'
#
loop_
_entity.id
_entity.type
_entity.pdbx_description
1 polymer ?
#
loop_
_entity_poly.entity_id
_entity_poly.type
_entity_poly.pdbx_seq_one_letter_code
_entity_poly.pdbx_strand_id
1 'polypeptide(L)'
;MCATVEELGFSDHNSTILHLNLPEQTKKVAWSVKKRFYNHTNILKFKSELKDINWNEIIITGKDINSNYEAFNNILIKILNETIPLKKVKLKLKYKKYWLTVGIKTSCKNKRLLKIITTKTKNDILTKYYKKYEKTLKKTVSTAKKLHYKNKMSKSNNKVKTMWSIINERTNKKIPSDKCNINLQTHNGVTSEPKEVSNIFNNFFASIGETKKNPTDKLKTATLINTTENTIFLSPIDPYEVNKLIKNLKNKTSHGIDELPPALLRKCADELTLPFYKLLHQSFEEEIEHYNINKNEIELIRSDNNQISASIPQGSKIRSKLSKFAYALREIKKTTDLKTALTTYYAYAYAWLKYGVILWGNSTDAPTLFILQKKLIRIL
;
A
#
# COMPACT_ATOMS: atom_id res chain seq x y z
N MET A 1 -21.91 -42.75 -7.39
CA MET A 1 -22.27 -41.45 -7.98
C MET A 1 -23.78 -41.44 -8.11
N CYS A 2 -24.47 -40.48 -7.49
CA CYS A 2 -25.93 -40.38 -7.55
C CYS A 2 -26.30 -38.96 -7.95
N ALA A 3 -27.31 -38.78 -8.80
CA ALA A 3 -27.79 -37.48 -9.23
C ALA A 3 -29.18 -37.23 -8.64
N THR A 4 -29.36 -36.09 -7.98
CA THR A 4 -30.66 -35.65 -7.44
C THR A 4 -31.05 -34.33 -8.07
N VAL A 5 -32.29 -34.20 -8.51
CA VAL A 5 -32.82 -32.96 -9.08
C VAL A 5 -33.41 -32.12 -7.94
N GLU A 6 -32.87 -30.92 -7.73
CA GLU A 6 -33.34 -29.99 -6.70
C GLU A 6 -33.82 -28.68 -7.32
N GLU A 7 -35.02 -28.25 -6.94
CA GLU A 7 -35.61 -26.98 -7.37
C GLU A 7 -35.05 -25.84 -6.51
N LEU A 8 -33.93 -25.24 -6.95
CA LEU A 8 -33.24 -24.21 -6.18
C LEU A 8 -33.96 -22.84 -6.19
N GLY A 9 -34.94 -22.63 -7.07
CA GLY A 9 -35.76 -21.42 -7.14
C GLY A 9 -35.00 -20.15 -7.61
N PHE A 10 -33.80 -20.31 -8.16
CA PHE A 10 -32.98 -19.22 -8.72
C PHE A 10 -33.06 -19.11 -10.26
N SER A 11 -33.55 -20.15 -10.92
CA SER A 11 -33.66 -20.30 -12.38
C SER A 11 -34.99 -20.99 -12.70
N ASP A 12 -35.44 -20.84 -13.94
CA ASP A 12 -36.51 -21.63 -14.57
C ASP A 12 -36.09 -23.09 -14.86
N HIS A 13 -34.80 -23.39 -14.74
CA HIS A 13 -34.26 -24.75 -14.80
C HIS A 13 -34.01 -25.35 -13.41
N ASN A 14 -34.38 -26.62 -13.24
CA ASN A 14 -34.04 -27.40 -12.05
C ASN A 14 -32.54 -27.69 -12.04
N SER A 15 -31.93 -27.69 -10.85
CA SER A 15 -30.51 -27.97 -10.72
C SER A 15 -30.29 -29.45 -10.44
N THR A 16 -29.46 -30.08 -11.26
CA THR A 16 -29.02 -31.45 -11.02
C THR A 16 -27.80 -31.42 -10.10
N ILE A 17 -27.94 -32.00 -8.92
CA ILE A 17 -26.85 -32.15 -7.94
C ILE A 17 -26.25 -33.52 -8.13
N LEU A 18 -24.95 -33.56 -8.35
CA LEU A 18 -24.18 -34.78 -8.50
C LEU A 18 -23.41 -35.07 -7.22
N HIS A 19 -23.72 -36.19 -6.58
CA HIS A 19 -23.01 -36.68 -5.39
C HIS A 19 -21.85 -37.58 -5.81
N LEU A 20 -20.63 -37.07 -5.62
CA LEU A 20 -19.37 -37.76 -5.86
C LEU A 20 -18.75 -38.14 -4.52
N ASN A 21 -18.54 -39.45 -4.30
CA ASN A 21 -17.71 -39.92 -3.19
C ASN A 21 -16.25 -39.77 -3.60
N LEU A 22 -15.62 -38.70 -3.12
CA LEU A 22 -14.20 -38.46 -3.30
C LEU A 22 -13.45 -38.93 -2.05
N PRO A 23 -12.23 -39.50 -2.20
CA PRO A 23 -11.37 -39.79 -1.04
C PRO A 23 -11.15 -38.50 -0.24
N GLU A 24 -11.14 -38.60 1.09
CA GLU A 24 -11.01 -37.45 2.00
C GLU A 24 -9.80 -36.60 1.60
N GLN A 25 -10.06 -35.41 1.04
CA GLN A 25 -9.01 -34.43 0.85
C GLN A 25 -8.50 -34.02 2.23
N THR A 26 -7.19 -34.05 2.42
CA THR A 26 -6.53 -33.55 3.63
C THR A 26 -7.11 -32.18 3.97
N LYS A 27 -7.72 -32.05 5.16
CA LYS A 27 -8.37 -30.80 5.58
C LYS A 27 -7.40 -29.64 5.34
N LYS A 28 -7.78 -28.69 4.47
CA LYS A 28 -6.98 -27.50 4.18
C LYS A 28 -6.53 -26.89 5.52
N VAL A 29 -5.23 -26.99 5.82
CA VAL A 29 -4.67 -26.50 7.08
C VAL A 29 -4.97 -25.02 7.17
N ALA A 30 -5.68 -24.60 8.23
CA ALA A 30 -6.00 -23.20 8.43
C ALA A 30 -4.70 -22.38 8.46
N TRP A 31 -4.56 -21.44 7.52
CA TRP A 31 -3.38 -20.60 7.43
C TRP A 31 -3.13 -19.89 8.76
N SER A 32 -1.88 -19.94 9.24
CA SER A 32 -1.46 -19.29 10.47
C SER A 32 -0.25 -18.41 10.22
N VAL A 33 -0.16 -17.30 10.95
CA VAL A 33 0.95 -16.34 10.85
C VAL A 33 1.42 -15.98 12.25
N LYS A 34 2.74 -15.86 12.43
CA LYS A 34 3.33 -15.29 13.66
C LYS A 34 3.24 -13.77 13.57
N LYS A 35 2.69 -13.11 14.61
CA LYS A 35 2.66 -11.65 14.69
C LYS A 35 2.70 -11.17 16.14
N ARG A 36 3.19 -9.94 16.33
CA ARG A 36 3.14 -9.23 17.61
C ARG A 36 1.81 -8.50 17.79
N PHE A 37 1.45 -8.26 19.06
CA PHE A 37 0.23 -7.55 19.43
C PHE A 37 0.58 -6.31 20.26
N TYR A 38 0.62 -5.15 19.61
CA TYR A 38 0.86 -3.84 20.24
C TYR A 38 -0.42 -3.30 20.90
N ASN A 39 -0.92 -4.01 21.91
CA ASN A 39 -2.04 -3.54 22.72
C ASN A 39 -1.56 -2.47 23.73
N HIS A 40 -2.49 -1.79 24.39
CA HIS A 40 -2.14 -0.71 25.33
C HIS A 40 -1.25 -1.20 26.47
N THR A 41 -1.60 -2.34 27.10
CA THR A 41 -0.86 -2.92 28.23
C THR A 41 0.58 -3.29 27.87
N ASN A 42 0.80 -3.94 26.74
CA ASN A 42 2.14 -4.35 26.29
C ASN A 42 2.99 -3.13 25.93
N ILE A 43 2.39 -2.10 25.34
CA ILE A 43 3.11 -0.84 25.05
C ILE A 43 3.50 -0.13 26.34
N LEU A 44 2.63 -0.10 27.36
CA LEU A 44 2.99 0.48 28.65
C LEU A 44 4.14 -0.26 29.32
N LYS A 45 4.16 -1.60 29.25
CA LYS A 45 5.29 -2.42 29.73
C LYS A 45 6.58 -2.14 28.96
N PHE A 46 6.51 -2.07 27.63
CA PHE A 46 7.65 -1.70 26.80
C PHE A 46 8.17 -0.30 27.16
N LYS A 47 7.26 0.64 27.43
CA LYS A 47 7.59 2.01 27.83
C LYS A 47 8.24 2.08 29.22
N SER A 48 7.78 1.28 30.19
CA SER A 48 8.40 1.23 31.52
C SER A 48 9.81 0.67 31.47
N GLU A 49 10.01 -0.45 30.78
CA GLU A 49 11.34 -1.07 30.62
C GLU A 49 12.33 -0.12 29.92
N LEU A 50 11.88 0.64 28.92
CA LEU A 50 12.72 1.65 28.26
C LEU A 50 13.13 2.81 29.18
N LYS A 51 12.29 3.15 30.16
CA LYS A 51 12.54 4.24 31.10
C LYS A 51 13.60 3.85 32.14
N ASP A 52 13.66 2.57 32.50
CA ASP A 52 14.58 2.05 33.51
C ASP A 52 16.01 1.87 32.98
N ILE A 53 16.22 2.06 31.66
CA ILE A 53 17.52 1.87 31.02
C ILE A 53 18.36 3.15 31.05
N ASN A 54 19.59 3.01 31.54
CA ASN A 54 20.58 4.08 31.48
C ASN A 54 21.31 4.10 30.12
N TRP A 55 20.74 4.83 29.15
CA TRP A 55 21.32 4.99 27.81
C TRP A 55 22.71 5.65 27.81
N ASN A 56 23.11 6.32 28.89
CA ASN A 56 24.43 6.92 28.99
C ASN A 56 25.56 5.89 29.12
N GLU A 57 25.28 4.74 29.72
CA GLU A 57 26.26 3.66 29.88
C GLU A 57 26.36 2.77 28.63
N ILE A 58 25.27 2.70 27.86
CA ILE A 58 25.18 1.86 26.66
C ILE A 58 25.80 2.56 25.46
N ILE A 59 25.48 3.86 25.26
CA ILE A 59 25.97 4.65 24.14
C ILE A 59 27.15 5.48 24.65
N ILE A 60 28.34 4.92 24.45
CA ILE A 60 29.61 5.45 24.96
C ILE A 60 30.21 6.40 23.93
N THR A 61 30.55 7.62 24.35
CA THR A 61 31.26 8.60 23.52
C THR A 61 32.66 8.08 23.18
N GLY A 62 33.04 8.11 21.90
CA GLY A 62 34.36 7.66 21.42
C GLY A 62 34.46 6.19 20.99
N LYS A 63 33.36 5.43 21.08
CA LYS A 63 33.23 4.11 20.44
C LYS A 63 32.61 4.27 19.06
N ASP A 64 32.97 3.44 18.08
CA ASP A 64 32.37 3.42 16.73
C ASP A 64 30.83 3.42 16.75
N ILE A 65 30.23 4.22 15.85
CA ILE A 65 28.77 4.40 15.74
C ILE A 65 28.05 3.08 15.49
N ASN A 66 28.60 2.20 14.66
CA ASN A 66 27.95 0.93 14.32
C ASN A 66 27.83 0.04 15.55
N SER A 67 28.89 0.01 16.35
CA SER A 67 28.94 -0.72 17.62
C SER A 67 27.94 -0.16 18.65
N ASN A 68 27.83 1.17 18.74
CA ASN A 68 26.84 1.83 19.62
C ASN A 68 25.41 1.57 19.15
N TYR A 69 25.16 1.62 17.84
CA TYR A 69 23.87 1.30 17.24
C TYR A 69 23.48 -0.17 17.46
N GLU A 70 24.42 -1.09 17.32
CA GLU A 70 24.19 -2.52 17.55
C GLU A 70 23.82 -2.79 19.02
N ALA A 71 24.54 -2.19 19.97
CA ALA A 71 24.21 -2.27 21.39
C ALA A 71 22.80 -1.74 21.70
N PHE A 72 22.46 -0.56 21.16
CA PHE A 72 21.12 0.02 21.24
C PHE A 72 20.05 -0.93 20.68
N ASN A 73 20.26 -1.44 19.47
CA ASN A 73 19.30 -2.29 18.78
C ASN A 73 19.09 -3.62 19.50
N ASN A 74 20.15 -4.23 20.02
CA ASN A 74 20.08 -5.49 20.77
C ASN A 74 19.23 -5.35 22.03
N ILE A 75 19.40 -4.26 22.78
CA ILE A 75 18.58 -3.96 23.96
C ILE A 75 17.13 -3.76 23.57
N LEU A 76 16.88 -2.99 22.51
CA LEU A 76 15.52 -2.68 22.09
C LEU A 76 14.78 -3.93 21.58
N ILE A 77 15.45 -4.80 20.83
CA ILE A 77 14.93 -6.11 20.39
C ILE A 77 14.68 -7.03 21.59
N LYS A 78 15.57 -7.04 22.59
CA LYS A 78 15.40 -7.82 23.83
C LYS A 78 14.11 -7.42 24.55
N ILE A 79 13.94 -6.14 24.86
CA ILE A 79 12.72 -5.63 25.52
C ILE A 79 11.48 -5.90 24.66
N LEU A 80 11.58 -5.76 23.33
CA LEU A 80 10.48 -6.04 22.42
C LEU A 80 10.05 -7.51 22.48
N ASN A 81 11.00 -8.43 22.59
CA ASN A 81 10.75 -9.87 22.72
C ASN A 81 10.11 -10.24 24.06
N GLU A 82 10.56 -9.62 25.14
CA GLU A 82 10.04 -9.85 26.50
C GLU A 82 8.63 -9.27 26.66
N THR A 83 8.40 -8.03 26.22
CA THR A 83 7.14 -7.31 26.46
C THR A 83 6.07 -7.57 25.38
N ILE A 84 6.47 -7.80 24.12
CA ILE A 84 5.55 -7.96 22.98
C ILE A 84 5.91 -9.21 22.14
N PRO A 85 5.87 -10.43 22.69
CA PRO A 85 6.34 -11.63 22.00
C PRO A 85 5.52 -11.98 20.75
N LEU A 86 6.17 -12.68 19.81
CA LEU A 86 5.52 -13.24 18.63
C LEU A 86 4.53 -14.34 19.01
N LYS A 87 3.27 -14.18 18.58
CA LYS A 87 2.21 -15.17 18.82
C LYS A 87 1.69 -15.73 17.50
N LYS A 88 1.48 -17.04 17.44
CA LYS A 88 0.89 -17.72 16.27
C LYS A 88 -0.61 -17.48 16.24
N VAL A 89 -1.12 -16.96 15.13
CA VAL A 89 -2.53 -16.60 14.98
C VAL A 89 -3.12 -17.29 13.76
N LYS A 90 -4.26 -17.97 13.94
CA LYS A 90 -5.04 -18.56 12.84
C LYS A 90 -5.75 -17.44 12.06
N LEU A 91 -5.54 -17.40 10.76
CA LEU A 91 -6.21 -16.45 9.87
C LEU A 91 -7.60 -16.96 9.52
N LYS A 92 -8.63 -16.23 9.94
CA LYS A 92 -10.01 -16.47 9.49
C LYS A 92 -10.24 -15.73 8.18
N LEU A 93 -10.75 -16.43 7.16
CA LEU A 93 -11.22 -15.81 5.93
C LEU A 93 -12.46 -14.94 6.25
N LYS A 94 -12.28 -13.61 6.30
CA LYS A 94 -13.40 -12.68 6.52
C LYS A 94 -14.20 -12.49 5.22
N TYR A 95 -15.19 -13.32 4.97
CA TYR A 95 -16.19 -13.09 3.93
C TYR A 95 -17.33 -12.20 4.45
N LYS A 96 -17.06 -10.94 4.80
CA LYS A 96 -18.14 -9.99 5.11
C LYS A 96 -18.40 -9.08 3.91
N LYS A 97 -19.50 -9.34 3.19
CA LYS A 97 -20.08 -8.37 2.25
C LYS A 97 -20.72 -7.26 3.08
N TYR A 98 -19.96 -6.21 3.37
CA TYR A 98 -20.35 -5.15 4.32
C TYR A 98 -21.63 -4.37 3.94
N TRP A 99 -22.11 -4.46 2.71
CA TRP A 99 -23.41 -3.90 2.29
C TRP A 99 -24.62 -4.77 2.69
N LEU A 100 -24.41 -6.03 3.11
CA LEU A 100 -25.47 -6.98 3.44
C LEU A 100 -25.89 -6.82 4.91
N THR A 101 -26.95 -6.05 5.14
CA THR A 101 -27.54 -5.88 6.48
C THR A 101 -28.40 -7.08 6.89
N VAL A 102 -28.70 -7.20 8.19
CA VAL A 102 -29.64 -8.21 8.70
C VAL A 102 -31.01 -8.07 8.04
N GLY A 103 -31.51 -6.83 7.90
CA GLY A 103 -32.77 -6.55 7.22
C GLY A 103 -32.80 -7.07 5.78
N ILE A 104 -31.77 -6.78 4.97
CA ILE A 104 -31.68 -7.31 3.60
C ILE A 104 -31.63 -8.84 3.59
N LYS A 105 -30.91 -9.46 4.54
CA LYS A 105 -30.84 -10.92 4.67
C LYS A 105 -32.22 -11.51 4.95
N THR A 106 -32.97 -10.93 5.88
CA THR A 106 -34.36 -11.32 6.18
C THR A 106 -35.26 -11.10 4.96
N SER A 107 -35.14 -9.96 4.28
CA SER A 107 -35.94 -9.68 3.08
C SER A 107 -35.68 -10.66 1.94
N CYS A 108 -34.43 -11.12 1.75
CA CYS A 108 -34.09 -12.17 0.80
C CYS A 108 -34.72 -13.52 1.17
N LYS A 109 -34.76 -13.88 2.46
CA LYS A 109 -35.46 -15.09 2.92
C LYS A 109 -36.95 -14.99 2.62
N ASN A 110 -37.58 -13.87 2.96
CA ASN A 110 -39.00 -13.63 2.69
C ASN A 110 -39.31 -13.66 1.20
N LYS A 111 -38.42 -13.12 0.33
CA LYS A 111 -38.56 -13.26 -1.13
C LYS A 111 -38.64 -14.74 -1.55
N ARG A 112 -37.75 -15.58 -1.00
CA ARG A 112 -37.68 -17.01 -1.33
C ARG A 112 -38.96 -17.72 -0.88
N LEU A 113 -39.44 -17.44 0.33
CA LEU A 113 -40.71 -17.97 0.83
C LEU A 113 -41.88 -17.54 -0.06
N LEU A 114 -41.98 -16.25 -0.39
CA LEU A 114 -43.02 -15.73 -1.28
C LEU A 114 -43.00 -16.40 -2.65
N LYS A 115 -41.81 -16.64 -3.23
CA LYS A 115 -41.69 -17.35 -4.51
C LYS A 115 -42.26 -18.77 -4.42
N ILE A 116 -41.92 -19.52 -3.37
CA ILE A 116 -42.44 -20.87 -3.14
C ILE A 116 -43.98 -20.85 -3.02
N ILE A 117 -44.53 -19.93 -2.23
CA ILE A 117 -45.98 -19.82 -2.03
C ILE A 117 -46.67 -19.44 -3.34
N THR A 118 -46.13 -18.48 -4.12
CA THR A 118 -46.70 -18.10 -5.43
C THR A 118 -46.72 -19.26 -6.42
N THR A 119 -45.66 -20.07 -6.47
CA THR A 119 -45.59 -21.22 -7.37
C THR A 119 -46.64 -22.29 -7.00
N LYS A 120 -46.85 -22.53 -5.70
CA LYS A 120 -47.82 -23.54 -5.22
C LYS A 120 -49.28 -23.11 -5.38
N THR A 121 -49.59 -21.84 -5.09
CA THR A 121 -50.97 -21.35 -5.03
C THR A 121 -51.52 -20.82 -6.36
N LYS A 122 -50.66 -20.51 -7.34
CA LYS A 122 -51.03 -19.95 -8.66
C LYS A 122 -52.01 -18.75 -8.59
N ASN A 123 -51.94 -17.97 -7.51
CA ASN A 123 -52.81 -16.82 -7.29
C ASN A 123 -52.21 -15.54 -7.91
N ASP A 124 -53.00 -14.85 -8.75
CA ASP A 124 -52.58 -13.64 -9.46
C ASP A 124 -52.29 -12.44 -8.54
N ILE A 125 -53.04 -12.28 -7.45
CA ILE A 125 -52.84 -11.21 -6.47
C ILE A 125 -51.49 -11.41 -5.78
N LEU A 126 -51.20 -12.64 -5.36
CA LEU A 126 -49.94 -12.98 -4.72
C LEU A 126 -48.76 -12.84 -5.69
N THR A 127 -48.96 -13.19 -6.96
CA THR A 127 -47.94 -13.01 -8.02
C THR A 127 -47.63 -11.53 -8.26
N LYS A 128 -48.65 -10.66 -8.29
CA LYS A 128 -48.47 -9.20 -8.36
C LYS A 128 -47.71 -8.67 -7.13
N TYR A 129 -48.05 -9.15 -5.93
CA TYR A 129 -47.35 -8.79 -4.71
C TYR A 129 -45.88 -9.22 -4.73
N TYR A 130 -45.58 -10.46 -5.12
CA TYR A 130 -44.21 -10.96 -5.26
C TYR A 130 -43.38 -10.10 -6.21
N LYS A 131 -43.92 -9.74 -7.39
CA LYS A 131 -43.23 -8.87 -8.37
C LYS A 131 -42.93 -7.48 -7.76
N LYS A 132 -43.88 -6.90 -7.03
CA LYS A 132 -43.70 -5.62 -6.32
C LYS A 132 -42.63 -5.72 -5.23
N TYR A 133 -42.68 -6.78 -4.44
CA TYR A 133 -41.72 -7.07 -3.38
C TYR A 133 -40.30 -7.25 -3.95
N GLU A 134 -40.16 -8.04 -5.01
CA GLU A 134 -38.89 -8.24 -5.71
C GLU A 134 -38.30 -6.93 -6.24
N LYS A 135 -39.12 -6.08 -6.88
CA LYS A 135 -38.69 -4.77 -7.38
C LYS A 135 -38.18 -3.89 -6.25
N THR A 136 -38.89 -3.87 -5.13
CA THR A 136 -38.51 -3.12 -3.92
C THR A 136 -37.20 -3.63 -3.35
N LEU A 137 -37.06 -4.95 -3.17
CA LEU A 137 -35.83 -5.56 -2.68
C LEU A 137 -34.64 -5.31 -3.61
N LYS A 138 -34.82 -5.40 -4.93
CA LYS A 138 -33.77 -5.06 -5.92
C LYS A 138 -33.31 -3.61 -5.75
N LYS A 139 -34.24 -2.66 -5.56
CA LYS A 139 -33.91 -1.26 -5.28
C LYS A 139 -33.14 -1.12 -3.97
N THR A 140 -33.63 -1.70 -2.88
CA THR A 140 -32.98 -1.63 -1.54
C THR A 140 -31.57 -2.23 -1.55
N VAL A 141 -31.37 -3.37 -2.21
CA VAL A 141 -30.04 -3.97 -2.36
C VAL A 141 -29.11 -3.08 -3.18
N SER A 142 -29.61 -2.46 -4.24
CA SER A 142 -28.85 -1.53 -5.08
C SER A 142 -28.43 -0.28 -4.30
N THR A 143 -29.34 0.33 -3.54
CA THR A 143 -29.06 1.52 -2.73
C THR A 143 -28.07 1.20 -1.60
N ALA A 144 -28.23 0.07 -0.91
CA ALA A 144 -27.30 -0.36 0.14
C ALA A 144 -25.87 -0.58 -0.40
N LYS A 145 -25.73 -1.19 -1.58
CA LYS A 145 -24.42 -1.32 -2.25
C LYS A 145 -23.81 0.04 -2.60
N LYS A 146 -24.60 0.96 -3.16
CA LYS A 146 -24.13 2.31 -3.51
C LYS A 146 -23.67 3.07 -2.27
N LEU A 147 -24.46 3.03 -1.20
CA LEU A 147 -24.13 3.66 0.08
C LEU A 147 -22.83 3.10 0.67
N HIS A 148 -22.66 1.78 0.62
CA HIS A 148 -21.45 1.14 1.10
C HIS A 148 -20.20 1.63 0.36
N TYR A 149 -20.21 1.63 -0.97
CA TYR A 149 -19.06 2.06 -1.76
C TYR A 149 -18.82 3.58 -1.69
N LYS A 150 -19.87 4.39 -1.60
CA LYS A 150 -19.77 5.83 -1.30
C LYS A 150 -19.03 6.07 0.03
N ASN A 151 -19.46 5.37 1.08
CA ASN A 151 -18.82 5.48 2.40
C ASN A 151 -17.36 4.99 2.35
N LYS A 152 -17.08 3.88 1.66
CA LYS A 152 -15.72 3.36 1.45
C LYS A 152 -14.81 4.37 0.74
N MET A 153 -15.33 5.09 -0.27
CA MET A 153 -14.57 6.12 -0.97
C MET A 153 -14.37 7.38 -0.11
N SER A 154 -15.41 7.86 0.57
CA SER A 154 -15.33 9.06 1.41
C SER A 154 -14.28 8.93 2.52
N LYS A 155 -14.22 7.77 3.20
CA LYS A 155 -13.29 7.50 4.31
C LYS A 155 -11.84 7.21 3.89
N SER A 156 -11.57 6.98 2.60
CA SER A 156 -10.22 6.63 2.15
C SER A 156 -9.32 7.85 1.97
N ASN A 157 -8.06 7.77 2.41
CA ASN A 157 -7.05 8.78 2.11
C ASN A 157 -6.59 8.71 0.64
N ASN A 158 -6.54 7.51 0.04
CA ASN A 158 -6.13 7.32 -1.36
C ASN A 158 -7.34 6.87 -2.20
N LYS A 159 -7.98 7.85 -2.85
CA LYS A 159 -9.21 7.63 -3.64
C LYS A 159 -8.96 6.69 -4.83
N VAL A 160 -7.84 6.85 -5.54
CA VAL A 160 -7.48 6.05 -6.72
C VAL A 160 -7.31 4.57 -6.34
N LYS A 161 -6.57 4.27 -5.27
CA LYS A 161 -6.36 2.90 -4.82
C LYS A 161 -7.67 2.26 -4.36
N THR A 162 -8.52 3.01 -3.66
CA THR A 162 -9.83 2.54 -3.24
C THR A 162 -10.76 2.27 -4.41
N MET A 163 -10.75 3.12 -5.43
CA MET A 163 -11.48 2.91 -6.68
C MET A 163 -11.10 1.57 -7.33
N TRP A 164 -9.81 1.33 -7.55
CA TRP A 164 -9.34 0.06 -8.13
C TRP A 164 -9.67 -1.15 -7.24
N SER A 165 -9.62 -0.98 -5.91
CA SER A 165 -10.08 -2.02 -4.98
C SER A 165 -11.56 -2.37 -5.17
N ILE A 166 -12.44 -1.37 -5.35
CA ILE A 166 -13.87 -1.58 -5.61
C ILE A 166 -14.08 -2.32 -6.94
N ILE A 167 -13.36 -1.93 -7.99
CA ILE A 167 -13.47 -2.56 -9.31
C ILE A 167 -13.00 -4.01 -9.28
N ASN A 168 -11.87 -4.28 -8.64
CA ASN A 168 -11.34 -5.65 -8.51
C ASN A 168 -12.27 -6.54 -7.68
N GLU A 169 -12.88 -6.00 -6.61
CA GLU A 169 -13.90 -6.69 -5.81
C GLU A 169 -15.12 -7.07 -6.64
N ARG A 170 -15.52 -6.26 -7.62
CA ARG A 170 -16.69 -6.51 -8.48
C ARG A 170 -16.42 -7.39 -9.68
N THR A 171 -15.25 -7.25 -10.29
CA THR A 171 -14.89 -8.00 -11.49
C THR A 171 -14.45 -9.43 -11.16
N ASN A 172 -14.37 -9.81 -9.87
CA ASN A 172 -13.84 -11.08 -9.41
C ASN A 172 -12.45 -11.41 -10.00
N LYS A 173 -11.73 -10.41 -10.51
CA LYS A 173 -10.33 -10.50 -10.87
C LYS A 173 -9.53 -10.56 -9.56
N LYS A 174 -9.59 -11.70 -8.90
CA LYS A 174 -8.48 -12.14 -8.07
C LYS A 174 -7.38 -12.43 -9.08
N ILE A 175 -6.49 -11.47 -9.28
CA ILE A 175 -5.17 -11.79 -9.77
C ILE A 175 -4.68 -12.83 -8.75
N PRO A 176 -4.42 -14.09 -9.14
CA PRO A 176 -3.68 -14.99 -8.28
C PRO A 176 -2.42 -14.21 -7.93
N SER A 177 -2.28 -13.81 -6.66
CA SER A 177 -0.96 -13.44 -6.19
C SER A 177 -0.25 -14.78 -6.11
N ASP A 178 0.23 -15.27 -7.24
CA ASP A 178 1.26 -16.28 -7.22
C ASP A 178 2.37 -15.59 -6.45
N LYS A 179 2.51 -16.00 -5.18
CA LYS A 179 3.61 -15.58 -4.33
C LYS A 179 4.86 -16.29 -4.83
N CYS A 180 5.18 -16.10 -6.10
CA CYS A 180 6.43 -16.54 -6.65
C CYS A 180 7.49 -15.58 -6.15
N ASN A 181 8.61 -16.12 -5.72
CA ASN A 181 9.79 -15.31 -5.50
C ASN A 181 10.20 -14.66 -6.82
N ILE A 182 10.93 -13.55 -6.72
CA ILE A 182 11.45 -12.86 -7.90
C ILE A 182 12.51 -13.77 -8.53
N ASN A 183 12.31 -14.13 -9.79
CA ASN A 183 13.33 -14.85 -10.57
C ASN A 183 14.23 -13.82 -11.24
N LEU A 184 15.50 -13.81 -10.85
CA LEU A 184 16.54 -12.98 -11.47
C LEU A 184 17.41 -13.86 -12.36
N GLN A 185 17.61 -13.42 -13.59
CA GLN A 185 18.56 -14.04 -14.50
C GLN A 185 19.93 -13.38 -14.26
N THR A 186 20.87 -14.17 -13.76
CA THR A 186 22.28 -13.77 -13.65
C THR A 186 23.10 -14.50 -14.73
N HIS A 187 24.37 -14.12 -14.87
CA HIS A 187 25.31 -14.79 -15.78
C HIS A 187 25.52 -16.27 -15.43
N ASN A 188 25.27 -16.67 -14.18
CA ASN A 188 25.42 -18.04 -13.67
C ASN A 188 24.10 -18.82 -13.59
N GLY A 189 22.99 -18.29 -14.13
CA GLY A 189 21.69 -18.96 -14.16
C GLY A 189 20.55 -18.14 -13.56
N VAL A 190 19.41 -18.79 -13.29
CA VAL A 190 18.23 -18.16 -12.69
C VAL A 190 18.22 -18.38 -11.18
N THR A 191 18.22 -17.29 -10.43
CA THR A 191 18.15 -17.31 -8.96
C THR A 191 16.79 -16.84 -8.49
N SER A 192 16.17 -17.60 -7.59
CA SER A 192 14.86 -17.30 -7.00
C SER A 192 14.88 -17.23 -5.47
N GLU A 193 16.05 -17.42 -4.86
CA GLU A 193 16.24 -17.37 -3.41
C GLU A 193 16.26 -15.90 -2.94
N PRO A 194 15.34 -15.46 -2.05
CA PRO A 194 15.21 -14.04 -1.69
C PRO A 194 16.48 -13.39 -1.14
N LYS A 195 17.32 -14.14 -0.42
CA LYS A 195 18.58 -13.61 0.15
C LYS A 195 19.59 -13.32 -0.95
N GLU A 196 19.79 -14.25 -1.87
CA GLU A 196 20.71 -14.08 -3.00
C GLU A 196 20.25 -12.95 -3.93
N VAL A 197 18.95 -12.94 -4.26
CA VAL A 197 18.31 -11.85 -5.02
C VAL A 197 18.59 -10.48 -4.38
N SER A 198 18.44 -10.37 -3.06
CA SER A 198 18.68 -9.11 -2.34
C SER A 198 20.15 -8.71 -2.37
N ASN A 199 21.07 -9.66 -2.19
CA ASN A 199 22.51 -9.41 -2.28
C ASN A 199 22.93 -8.96 -3.68
N ILE A 200 22.40 -9.60 -4.74
CA ILE A 200 22.67 -9.20 -6.13
C ILE A 200 22.23 -7.76 -6.37
N PHE A 201 21.02 -7.38 -5.94
CA PHE A 201 20.56 -6.00 -6.04
C PHE A 201 21.42 -5.04 -5.24
N ASN A 202 21.76 -5.39 -4.00
CA ASN A 202 22.58 -4.54 -3.14
C ASN A 202 23.95 -4.28 -3.77
N ASN A 203 24.63 -5.34 -4.24
CA ASN A 203 25.92 -5.23 -4.90
C ASN A 203 25.85 -4.42 -6.18
N PHE A 204 24.81 -4.62 -7.00
CA PHE A 204 24.57 -3.80 -8.19
C PHE A 204 24.43 -2.32 -7.83
N PHE A 205 23.53 -1.95 -6.91
CA PHE A 205 23.29 -0.53 -6.59
C PHE A 205 24.44 0.12 -5.81
N ALA A 206 25.17 -0.64 -5.00
CA ALA A 206 26.38 -0.15 -4.32
C ALA A 206 27.52 0.13 -5.32
N SER A 207 27.74 -0.77 -6.29
CA SER A 207 28.83 -0.65 -7.27
C SER A 207 28.59 0.36 -8.40
N ILE A 208 27.34 0.80 -8.64
CA ILE A 208 27.04 1.85 -9.65
C ILE A 208 27.82 3.15 -9.38
N GLY A 209 28.09 3.46 -8.11
CA GLY A 209 28.88 4.65 -7.73
C GLY A 209 30.37 4.53 -8.08
N GLU A 210 30.94 3.33 -7.99
CA GLU A 210 32.38 3.10 -8.17
C GLU A 210 32.80 3.10 -9.65
N THR A 211 31.89 2.70 -10.54
CA THR A 211 32.16 2.58 -11.99
C THR A 211 32.25 3.91 -12.74
N LYS A 212 31.93 5.04 -12.09
CA LYS A 212 32.01 6.39 -12.69
C LYS A 212 33.33 7.13 -12.42
N LYS A 213 34.38 6.46 -11.97
CA LYS A 213 35.66 7.11 -11.61
C LYS A 213 36.56 7.54 -12.78
N ASN A 214 36.19 7.30 -14.04
CA ASN A 214 36.99 7.77 -15.19
C ASN A 214 36.21 8.79 -16.03
N PRO A 215 36.27 10.09 -15.72
CA PRO A 215 35.84 11.12 -16.67
C PRO A 215 36.86 11.15 -17.81
N THR A 216 36.60 10.40 -18.89
CA THR A 216 37.37 10.53 -20.12
C THR A 216 36.99 11.83 -20.82
N ASP A 217 37.96 12.73 -20.86
CA ASP A 217 38.14 13.89 -21.74
C ASP A 217 36.99 14.20 -22.70
N LYS A 218 36.15 15.16 -22.29
CA LYS A 218 35.47 16.11 -23.18
C LYS A 218 35.08 17.36 -22.38
N LEU A 219 36.11 18.09 -21.94
CA LEU A 219 35.96 19.43 -21.36
C LEU A 219 35.49 20.38 -22.48
N LYS A 220 34.19 20.64 -22.55
CA LYS A 220 33.65 21.80 -23.26
C LYS A 220 32.92 22.68 -22.27
N THR A 221 33.63 23.72 -21.84
CA THR A 221 33.11 24.99 -21.32
C THR A 221 31.93 24.87 -20.36
N ALA A 222 32.22 24.54 -19.10
CA ALA A 222 31.31 24.81 -18.00
C ALA A 222 31.14 26.34 -17.90
N THR A 223 29.94 26.81 -18.19
CA THR A 223 29.53 28.18 -17.89
C THR A 223 29.55 28.36 -16.36
N LEU A 224 30.06 29.51 -15.91
CA LEU A 224 30.13 29.91 -14.50
C LEU A 224 28.82 29.54 -13.79
N ILE A 225 28.87 28.55 -12.90
CA ILE A 225 27.73 28.22 -12.05
C ILE A 225 27.58 29.39 -11.08
N ASN A 226 26.46 30.11 -11.13
CA ASN A 226 26.16 31.15 -10.15
C ASN A 226 26.25 30.53 -8.75
N THR A 227 27.16 31.05 -7.93
CA THR A 227 27.30 30.66 -6.53
C THR A 227 26.00 31.01 -5.81
N THR A 228 25.44 30.05 -5.08
CA THR A 228 24.30 30.32 -4.21
C THR A 228 24.82 30.82 -2.87
N GLU A 229 24.27 31.93 -2.38
CA GLU A 229 24.58 32.46 -1.04
C GLU A 229 24.10 31.52 0.09
N ASN A 230 23.22 30.57 -0.24
CA ASN A 230 22.69 29.60 0.70
C ASN A 230 23.75 28.52 1.00
N THR A 231 24.30 28.57 2.21
CA THR A 231 25.20 27.55 2.75
C THR A 231 24.40 26.40 3.37
N ILE A 232 24.90 25.17 3.23
CA ILE A 232 24.37 23.99 3.93
C ILE A 232 24.99 23.89 5.32
N PHE A 233 24.75 24.88 6.18
CA PHE A 233 25.18 24.80 7.57
C PHE A 233 24.25 23.87 8.35
N LEU A 234 24.81 22.79 8.90
CA LEU A 234 24.09 21.91 9.83
C LEU A 234 24.22 22.49 11.24
N SER A 235 23.12 22.95 11.81
CA SER A 235 23.09 23.39 13.21
C SER A 235 23.22 22.18 14.15
N PRO A 236 23.77 22.36 15.37
CA PRO A 236 23.75 21.33 16.40
C PRO A 236 22.35 20.78 16.62
N ILE A 237 22.26 19.47 16.83
CA ILE A 237 20.98 18.79 17.06
C ILE A 237 20.46 19.15 18.44
N ASP A 238 19.15 19.38 18.55
CA ASP A 238 18.47 19.56 19.82
C ASP A 238 17.66 18.30 20.19
N PRO A 239 17.79 17.74 21.41
CA PRO A 239 16.91 16.68 21.89
C PRO A 239 15.41 16.99 21.72
N TYR A 240 14.99 18.25 21.85
CA TYR A 240 13.60 18.64 21.63
C TYR A 240 13.17 18.45 20.16
N GLU A 241 14.06 18.76 19.22
CA GLU A 241 13.83 18.51 17.80
C GLU A 241 13.66 17.01 17.53
N VAL A 242 14.55 16.18 18.09
CA VAL A 242 14.48 14.71 17.97
C VAL A 242 13.15 14.19 18.52
N ASN A 243 12.73 14.62 19.71
CA ASN A 243 11.44 14.24 20.30
C ASN A 243 10.26 14.61 19.39
N LYS A 244 10.27 15.85 18.86
CA LYS A 244 9.25 16.37 17.95
C LYS A 244 9.19 15.55 16.65
N LEU A 245 10.34 15.17 16.09
CA LEU A 245 10.43 14.32 14.91
C LEU A 245 9.83 12.93 15.16
N ILE A 246 10.18 12.30 16.29
CA ILE A 246 9.62 10.99 16.67
C ILE A 246 8.11 11.09 16.88
N LYS A 247 7.61 12.14 17.55
CA LYS A 247 6.17 12.39 17.75
C LYS A 247 5.41 12.61 16.45
N ASN A 248 6.06 13.19 15.44
CA ASN A 248 5.47 13.46 14.13
C ASN A 248 5.53 12.27 13.15
N LEU A 249 6.10 11.12 13.55
CA LEU A 249 6.08 9.91 12.74
C LEU A 249 4.64 9.50 12.38
N LYS A 250 4.47 9.02 11.14
CA LYS A 250 3.17 8.56 10.65
C LYS A 250 2.66 7.41 11.52
N ASN A 251 1.39 7.45 11.91
CA ASN A 251 0.76 6.39 12.70
C ASN A 251 0.51 5.11 11.87
N LYS A 252 1.58 4.41 11.51
CA LYS A 252 1.56 3.18 10.73
C LYS A 252 2.00 2.01 11.59
N THR A 253 1.36 0.86 11.35
CA THR A 253 1.66 -0.42 12.03
C THR A 253 2.57 -1.32 11.22
N SER A 254 2.94 -0.91 10.00
CA SER A 254 3.96 -1.59 9.21
C SER A 254 5.33 -1.33 9.83
N HIS A 255 6.17 -2.36 9.86
CA HIS A 255 7.53 -2.32 10.39
C HIS A 255 8.50 -2.92 9.37
N GLY A 256 9.79 -2.65 9.54
CA GLY A 256 10.85 -3.23 8.74
C GLY A 256 11.30 -4.58 9.29
N ILE A 257 12.57 -4.88 9.06
CA ILE A 257 13.28 -6.05 9.60
C ILE A 257 13.45 -5.98 11.12
N ASP A 258 13.37 -4.78 11.67
CA ASP A 258 13.46 -4.44 13.09
C ASP A 258 12.21 -4.83 13.90
N GLU A 259 11.09 -5.11 13.23
CA GLU A 259 9.79 -5.35 13.86
C GLU A 259 9.27 -4.18 14.73
N LEU A 260 9.74 -2.95 14.46
CA LEU A 260 9.36 -1.73 15.17
C LEU A 260 8.47 -0.83 14.31
N PRO A 261 7.15 -0.77 14.58
CA PRO A 261 6.29 0.10 13.83
C PRO A 261 6.48 1.56 14.27
N PRO A 262 6.41 2.55 13.36
CA PRO A 262 6.48 3.97 13.71
C PRO A 262 5.43 4.39 14.75
N ALA A 263 4.27 3.72 14.76
CA ALA A 263 3.24 3.91 15.77
C ALA A 263 3.67 3.55 17.20
N LEU A 264 4.60 2.61 17.38
CA LEU A 264 5.18 2.25 18.68
C LEU A 264 6.21 3.30 19.10
N LEU A 265 7.15 3.64 18.21
CA LEU A 265 8.19 4.64 18.47
C LEU A 265 7.58 5.97 18.91
N ARG A 266 6.52 6.42 18.21
CA ARG A 266 5.77 7.63 18.55
C ARG A 266 5.21 7.64 19.98
N LYS A 267 4.80 6.48 20.51
CA LYS A 267 4.22 6.38 21.87
C LYS A 267 5.29 6.34 22.96
N CYS A 268 6.51 5.97 22.60
CA CYS A 268 7.68 5.89 23.47
C CYS A 268 8.69 6.99 23.12
N ALA A 269 8.21 8.10 22.56
CA ALA A 269 9.07 9.16 22.04
C ALA A 269 9.93 9.77 23.14
N ASP A 270 9.36 9.96 24.33
CA ASP A 270 10.03 10.60 25.45
C ASP A 270 11.20 9.74 25.95
N GLU A 271 11.04 8.42 26.03
CA GLU A 271 12.07 7.47 26.44
C GLU A 271 13.15 7.28 25.37
N LEU A 272 12.76 7.31 24.09
CA LEU A 272 13.68 7.08 22.97
C LEU A 272 14.42 8.35 22.51
N THR A 273 14.02 9.53 23.00
CA THR A 273 14.64 10.80 22.58
C THR A 273 16.14 10.81 22.87
N LEU A 274 16.53 10.44 24.09
CA LEU A 274 17.93 10.45 24.51
C LEU A 274 18.83 9.53 23.67
N PRO A 275 18.52 8.22 23.50
CA PRO A 275 19.37 7.35 22.70
C PRO A 275 19.41 7.76 21.21
N PHE A 276 18.29 8.21 20.63
CA PHE A 276 18.30 8.70 19.25
C PHE A 276 19.12 9.98 19.10
N TYR A 277 19.02 10.91 20.04
CA TYR A 277 19.82 12.13 20.04
C TYR A 277 21.31 11.80 20.04
N LYS A 278 21.76 10.90 20.93
CA LYS A 278 23.18 10.51 21.01
C LYS A 278 23.68 9.86 19.73
N LEU A 279 22.93 8.91 19.18
CA LEU A 279 23.32 8.20 17.95
C LEU A 279 23.37 9.15 16.76
N LEU A 280 22.38 10.05 16.63
CA LEU A 280 22.38 11.05 15.56
C LEU A 280 23.56 12.00 15.73
N HIS A 281 23.73 12.57 16.92
CA HIS A 281 24.82 13.50 17.20
C HIS A 281 26.18 12.90 16.86
N GLN A 282 26.44 11.67 17.30
CA GLN A 282 27.66 10.93 16.97
C GLN A 282 27.81 10.71 15.45
N SER A 283 26.73 10.31 14.75
CA SER A 283 26.77 10.12 13.29
C SER A 283 27.14 11.41 12.55
N PHE A 284 26.66 12.57 13.02
CA PHE A 284 27.01 13.85 12.41
C PHE A 284 28.44 14.28 12.75
N GLU A 285 28.94 14.00 13.95
CA GLU A 285 30.34 14.28 14.33
C GLU A 285 31.33 13.44 13.51
N GLU A 286 31.09 12.13 13.38
CA GLU A 286 31.94 11.24 12.57
C GLU A 286 31.92 11.62 11.08
N GLU A 287 30.78 12.06 10.53
CA GLU A 287 30.70 12.57 9.16
C GLU A 287 31.45 13.90 8.98
N ILE A 288 31.46 14.78 9.99
CA ILE A 288 32.22 16.04 9.95
C ILE A 288 33.73 15.76 9.94
N GLU A 289 34.20 14.77 10.71
CA GLU A 289 35.61 14.35 10.68
C GLU A 289 36.01 13.78 9.31
N HIS A 290 35.19 12.90 8.72
CA HIS A 290 35.41 12.37 7.36
C HIS A 290 35.33 13.46 6.28
N TYR A 291 34.43 14.44 6.43
CA TYR A 291 34.32 15.58 5.52
C TYR A 291 35.55 16.50 5.59
N ASN A 292 36.09 16.73 6.79
CA ASN A 292 37.31 17.53 6.96
C ASN A 292 38.55 16.84 6.38
N ILE A 293 38.65 15.51 6.46
CA ILE A 293 39.71 14.72 5.82
C ILE A 293 39.59 14.79 4.30
N ASN A 294 38.38 14.66 3.76
CA ASN A 294 38.13 14.71 2.31
C ASN A 294 38.07 16.14 1.74
N LYS A 295 38.06 17.19 2.55
CA LYS A 295 38.06 18.58 2.08
C LYS A 295 39.27 18.89 1.20
N ASN A 296 40.40 18.23 1.43
CA ASN A 296 41.60 18.32 0.61
C ASN A 296 41.47 17.60 -0.76
N GLU A 297 40.53 16.66 -0.91
CA GLU A 297 40.24 15.96 -2.19
C GLU A 297 39.01 16.52 -2.92
N ILE A 298 38.05 17.11 -2.20
CA ILE A 298 36.74 17.56 -2.73
C ILE A 298 36.82 18.89 -3.50
N GLU A 299 37.87 19.71 -3.32
CA GLU A 299 38.08 20.91 -4.14
C GLU A 299 38.26 20.60 -5.64
N LEU A 300 38.52 19.34 -6.02
CA LEU A 300 38.63 18.90 -7.41
C LEU A 300 37.29 18.50 -8.11
N ILE A 301 36.19 18.27 -7.37
CA ILE A 301 35.01 17.54 -7.92
C ILE A 301 33.78 18.44 -8.14
N ARG A 302 33.80 19.71 -7.71
CA ARG A 302 32.60 20.58 -7.70
C ARG A 302 32.15 21.16 -9.06
N SER A 303 32.78 20.81 -10.19
CA SER A 303 32.29 21.23 -11.52
C SER A 303 31.26 20.30 -12.16
N ASP A 304 31.09 19.08 -11.63
CA ASP A 304 30.49 18.00 -12.40
C ASP A 304 29.22 17.49 -11.75
N ASN A 305 28.07 18.14 -11.98
CA ASN A 305 26.77 17.48 -11.86
C ASN A 305 25.64 18.31 -12.51
N ASN A 306 25.30 17.99 -13.76
CA ASN A 306 23.93 18.20 -14.25
C ASN A 306 23.62 17.26 -15.41
N GLN A 307 22.93 16.16 -15.12
CA GLN A 307 21.96 15.55 -16.03
C GLN A 307 21.09 14.52 -15.27
N ILE A 308 19.86 14.89 -14.95
CA ILE A 308 18.77 13.94 -14.70
C ILE A 308 17.88 13.97 -15.94
N SER A 309 18.11 13.06 -16.88
CA SER A 309 17.17 12.78 -17.96
C SER A 309 16.07 11.85 -17.43
N ALA A 310 15.07 12.44 -16.78
CA ALA A 310 13.85 11.70 -16.46
C ALA A 310 13.16 11.28 -17.77
N SER A 311 13.00 9.97 -18.00
CA SER A 311 12.29 9.46 -19.17
C SER A 311 10.87 10.04 -19.23
N ILE A 312 10.65 10.97 -20.16
CA ILE A 312 9.37 11.65 -20.36
C ILE A 312 8.29 10.59 -20.68
N PRO A 313 7.14 10.56 -19.98
CA PRO A 313 6.07 9.65 -20.34
C PRO A 313 5.52 10.02 -21.72
N GLN A 314 5.84 9.22 -22.74
CA GLN A 314 5.27 9.37 -24.08
C GLN A 314 3.73 9.34 -24.03
N GLY A 315 3.07 10.17 -24.85
CA GLY A 315 1.61 10.35 -24.83
C GLY A 315 0.82 9.05 -25.02
N SER A 316 1.38 8.09 -25.76
CA SER A 316 0.92 6.70 -25.90
C SER A 316 0.69 5.99 -24.54
N LYS A 317 1.61 6.15 -23.57
CA LYS A 317 1.48 5.56 -22.22
C LYS A 317 0.30 6.17 -21.47
N ILE A 318 0.11 7.49 -21.57
CA ILE A 318 -0.98 8.20 -20.88
C ILE A 318 -2.33 7.83 -21.50
N ARG A 319 -2.39 7.72 -22.84
CA ARG A 319 -3.56 7.23 -23.57
C ARG A 319 -3.99 5.84 -23.09
N SER A 320 -3.03 4.93 -22.92
CA SER A 320 -3.31 3.57 -22.43
C SER A 320 -3.92 3.57 -21.02
N LYS A 321 -3.43 4.43 -20.12
CA LYS A 321 -3.92 4.58 -18.75
C LYS A 321 -5.33 5.18 -18.70
N LEU A 322 -5.57 6.25 -19.45
CA LEU A 322 -6.89 6.89 -19.53
C LEU A 322 -7.94 5.98 -20.19
N SER A 323 -7.54 5.17 -21.16
CA SER A 323 -8.43 4.18 -21.80
C SER A 323 -8.87 3.09 -20.80
N LYS A 324 -7.94 2.55 -20.01
CA LYS A 324 -8.26 1.62 -18.91
C LYS A 324 -9.17 2.28 -17.87
N PHE A 325 -8.92 3.56 -17.59
CA PHE A 325 -9.75 4.33 -16.67
C PHE A 325 -11.18 4.57 -17.17
N ALA A 326 -11.43 4.65 -18.49
CA ALA A 326 -12.78 4.80 -19.01
C ALA A 326 -13.70 3.65 -18.62
N TYR A 327 -13.19 2.41 -18.62
CA TYR A 327 -13.92 1.26 -18.12
C TYR A 327 -14.16 1.38 -16.60
N ALA A 328 -13.11 1.73 -15.84
CA ALA A 328 -13.18 1.93 -14.41
C ALA A 328 -14.25 2.96 -14.02
N LEU A 329 -14.31 4.09 -14.73
CA LEU A 329 -15.25 5.18 -14.48
C LEU A 329 -16.70 4.76 -14.73
N ARG A 330 -16.96 3.96 -15.78
CA ARG A 330 -18.29 3.40 -16.05
C ARG A 330 -18.76 2.48 -14.91
N GLU A 331 -17.88 1.62 -14.43
CA GLU A 331 -18.21 0.71 -13.33
C GLU A 331 -18.41 1.45 -12.00
N ILE A 332 -17.62 2.50 -11.75
CA ILE A 332 -17.80 3.37 -10.57
C ILE A 332 -19.12 4.12 -10.64
N LYS A 333 -19.46 4.77 -11.77
CA LYS A 333 -20.77 5.44 -11.92
C LYS A 333 -21.96 4.52 -11.69
N LYS A 334 -21.90 3.26 -12.14
CA LYS A 334 -22.96 2.27 -11.87
C LYS A 334 -23.11 1.95 -10.37
N THR A 335 -22.00 2.04 -9.62
CA THR A 335 -21.89 1.47 -8.27
C THR A 335 -21.80 2.51 -7.17
N THR A 336 -21.59 3.78 -7.49
CA THR A 336 -21.57 4.91 -6.56
C THR A 336 -22.49 6.03 -7.04
N ASP A 337 -22.49 7.17 -6.33
CA ASP A 337 -23.14 8.41 -6.77
C ASP A 337 -22.24 9.23 -7.70
N LEU A 338 -22.86 10.19 -8.40
CA LEU A 338 -22.19 11.08 -9.36
C LEU A 338 -21.02 11.85 -8.72
N LYS A 339 -21.21 12.36 -7.50
CA LYS A 339 -20.17 13.08 -6.74
C LYS A 339 -18.93 12.22 -6.52
N THR A 340 -19.12 10.93 -6.20
CA THR A 340 -18.00 9.99 -6.04
C THR A 340 -17.32 9.70 -7.38
N ALA A 341 -18.08 9.54 -8.47
CA ALA A 341 -17.52 9.34 -9.80
C ALA A 341 -16.69 10.57 -10.27
N LEU A 342 -17.19 11.79 -10.03
CA LEU A 342 -16.45 13.04 -10.24
C LEU A 342 -15.15 13.07 -9.42
N THR A 343 -15.21 12.71 -8.15
CA THR A 343 -14.02 12.64 -7.28
C THR A 343 -12.97 11.68 -7.86
N THR A 344 -13.39 10.52 -8.38
CA THR A 344 -12.44 9.58 -9.02
C THR A 344 -11.86 10.10 -10.32
N TYR A 345 -12.65 10.85 -11.11
CA TYR A 345 -12.18 11.51 -12.32
C TYR A 345 -11.09 12.53 -11.99
N TYR A 346 -11.32 13.41 -11.01
CA TYR A 346 -10.33 14.40 -10.60
C TYR A 346 -9.08 13.78 -9.98
N ALA A 347 -9.25 12.72 -9.17
CA ALA A 347 -8.12 12.04 -8.53
C ALA A 347 -7.22 11.27 -9.50
N TYR A 348 -7.75 10.80 -10.64
CA TYR A 348 -6.98 10.00 -11.60
C TYR A 348 -6.80 10.70 -12.95
N ALA A 349 -7.87 10.86 -13.72
CA ALA A 349 -7.78 11.34 -15.10
C ALA A 349 -7.31 12.78 -15.17
N TYR A 350 -7.87 13.66 -14.34
CA TYR A 350 -7.44 15.07 -14.31
C TYR A 350 -5.98 15.22 -13.85
N ALA A 351 -5.52 14.44 -12.87
CA ALA A 351 -4.13 14.47 -12.43
C ALA A 351 -3.15 14.10 -13.57
N TRP A 352 -3.46 13.05 -14.35
CA TRP A 352 -2.68 12.67 -15.53
C TRP A 352 -2.71 13.72 -16.64
N LEU A 353 -3.88 14.32 -16.89
CA LEU A 353 -4.03 15.33 -17.93
C LEU A 353 -3.38 16.67 -17.54
N LYS A 354 -3.56 17.14 -16.30
CA LYS A 354 -2.96 18.40 -15.82
C LYS A 354 -1.44 18.35 -15.83
N TYR A 355 -0.85 17.28 -15.28
CA TYR A 355 0.59 17.08 -15.33
C TYR A 355 1.07 16.95 -16.77
N GLY A 356 0.30 16.24 -17.60
CA GLY A 356 0.68 15.99 -18.97
C GLY A 356 0.68 17.22 -19.86
N VAL A 357 -0.37 18.04 -19.81
CA VAL A 357 -0.51 19.22 -20.68
C VAL A 357 0.67 20.19 -20.54
N ILE A 358 1.24 20.34 -19.34
CA ILE A 358 2.41 21.21 -19.09
C ILE A 358 3.67 20.72 -19.83
N LEU A 359 3.84 19.39 -19.96
CA LEU A 359 5.05 18.78 -20.51
C LEU A 359 5.00 18.49 -22.02
N TRP A 360 3.80 18.28 -22.58
CA TRP A 360 3.65 17.81 -23.98
C TRP A 360 2.40 18.37 -24.67
N GLY A 361 1.93 19.56 -24.27
CA GLY A 361 0.81 20.26 -24.88
C GLY A 361 0.92 20.47 -26.40
N ASN A 362 2.15 20.56 -26.94
CA ASN A 362 2.45 20.66 -28.38
C ASN A 362 2.71 19.30 -29.07
N SER A 363 2.50 18.18 -28.39
CA SER A 363 2.71 16.86 -28.99
C SER A 363 1.57 16.48 -29.96
N THR A 364 1.91 15.65 -30.95
CA THR A 364 0.97 15.04 -31.90
C THR A 364 -0.09 14.17 -31.22
N ASP A 365 0.17 13.67 -30.02
CA ASP A 365 -0.76 12.84 -29.24
C ASP A 365 -1.87 13.67 -28.57
N ALA A 366 -1.66 14.96 -28.32
CA ALA A 366 -2.56 15.80 -27.50
C ALA A 366 -4.04 15.79 -27.96
N PRO A 367 -4.38 15.92 -29.27
CA PRO A 367 -5.76 15.87 -29.74
C PRO A 367 -6.49 14.57 -29.34
N THR A 368 -5.80 13.43 -29.42
CA THR A 368 -6.39 12.12 -29.09
C THR A 368 -6.76 12.01 -27.60
N LEU A 369 -6.05 12.74 -26.74
CA LEU A 369 -6.30 12.72 -25.30
C LEU A 369 -7.40 13.67 -24.89
N PHE A 370 -7.54 14.81 -25.56
CA PHE A 370 -8.72 15.65 -25.41
C PHE A 370 -10.00 14.92 -25.87
N ILE A 371 -9.92 14.09 -26.91
CA ILE A 371 -11.03 13.20 -27.31
C ILE A 371 -11.35 12.20 -26.18
N LEU A 372 -10.32 11.56 -25.61
CA LEU A 372 -10.51 10.64 -24.47
C LEU A 372 -11.07 11.37 -23.23
N GLN A 373 -10.63 12.58 -22.95
CA GLN A 373 -11.15 13.40 -21.87
C GLN A 373 -12.64 13.69 -22.08
N LYS A 374 -13.05 14.13 -23.27
CA LYS A 374 -14.46 14.32 -23.63
C LYS A 374 -15.26 13.03 -23.45
N LYS A 375 -14.70 11.89 -23.84
CA LYS A 375 -15.32 10.57 -23.61
C LYS A 375 -15.49 10.25 -22.12
N LEU A 376 -14.51 10.57 -21.28
CA LEU A 376 -14.59 10.40 -19.83
C LEU A 376 -15.66 11.31 -19.20
N ILE A 377 -15.75 12.56 -19.66
CA ILE A 377 -16.76 13.52 -19.19
C ILE A 377 -18.16 13.05 -19.58
N ARG A 378 -18.36 12.51 -20.80
CA ARG A 378 -19.65 11.92 -21.22
C ARG A 378 -20.04 10.67 -20.42
N ILE A 379 -19.08 10.00 -19.79
CA ILE A 379 -19.38 8.85 -18.92
C ILE A 379 -19.95 9.33 -17.61
N LEU A 380 -19.47 10.43 -17.04
CA LEU A 380 -20.03 11.06 -15.83
C LEU A 380 -21.47 11.49 -16.05
#